data_AF-A0AAN8RYC4-F1
#
_entry.id   AF-A0AAN8RYC4-F1
#
_cell.length_a   1.000
_cell.length_b   1.000
_cell.length_c   1.000
_cell.angle_alpha   90.00
_cell.angle_beta   90.00
_cell.angle_gamma   90.00
#
_symmetry.space_group_name_H-M   'P 1'
#
loop_
_entity.id
_entity.type
_entity.pdbx_description
1 polymer ?
#
loop_
_entity_poly.entity_id
_entity_poly.type
_entity_poly.pdbx_seq_one_letter_code
_entity_poly.pdbx_strand_id
1 'polypeptide(L)'
;MNVRNFLIQSYKYKPEDMVILTDDQSNPLSVPKRDNILRAMKWLVTDAQPNDSLFFHFSGHGGQVRDLDGDEADGYDETIYPVDYATKGHIVDDLMHDIMVKPLKPGVRLTAIFDSCHSGTALDLPFVYSTSGTLKEQNLFKEAGMGILGAVAQPQTLTLGGVMQGTFEFFNKATVGRGAEERAKKTKFSPADVIQWSGSKDSQTSADDKGGGVMSRAFIKCLSRNPNQSYKQMLNSLRDELDGKYSQKPQLSCSHPLDTDLLFIM
;
A
#
# COMPACT_ATOMS: atom_id res chain seq x y z
N MET A 1 -12.13 7.35 13.31
CA MET A 1 -13.58 7.60 13.08
C MET A 1 -13.92 8.16 11.70
N ASN A 2 -13.14 9.08 11.12
CA ASN A 2 -13.46 9.68 9.80
C ASN A 2 -13.54 8.66 8.66
N VAL A 3 -12.55 7.77 8.55
CA VAL A 3 -12.51 6.71 7.51
C VAL A 3 -13.70 5.77 7.64
N ARG A 4 -13.99 5.29 8.85
CA ARG A 4 -15.18 4.45 9.13
C ARG A 4 -16.46 5.06 8.56
N ASN A 5 -16.74 6.31 8.91
CA ASN A 5 -17.96 6.98 8.49
C ASN A 5 -18.02 7.15 6.97
N PHE A 6 -16.89 7.50 6.35
CA PHE A 6 -16.77 7.60 4.89
C PHE A 6 -17.05 6.26 4.19
N LEU A 7 -16.48 5.15 4.67
CA LEU A 7 -16.71 3.83 4.10
C LEU A 7 -18.17 3.38 4.21
N ILE A 8 -18.82 3.63 5.36
CA ILE A 8 -20.24 3.31 5.57
C ILE A 8 -21.13 4.15 4.63
N GLN A 9 -20.92 5.46 4.61
CA GLN A 9 -21.82 6.41 3.93
C GLN A 9 -21.65 6.40 2.41
N SER A 10 -20.42 6.23 1.92
CA SER A 10 -20.10 6.39 0.50
C SER A 10 -19.82 5.07 -0.22
N TYR A 11 -19.35 4.03 0.49
CA TYR A 11 -18.90 2.77 -0.11
C TYR A 11 -19.63 1.52 0.44
N LYS A 12 -20.67 1.70 1.25
CA LYS A 12 -21.58 0.64 1.73
C LYS A 12 -20.90 -0.48 2.54
N TYR A 13 -19.73 -0.23 3.12
CA TYR A 13 -19.16 -1.14 4.10
C TYR A 13 -20.08 -1.17 5.32
N LYS A 14 -20.48 -2.38 5.77
CA LYS A 14 -21.41 -2.50 6.88
C LYS A 14 -20.68 -2.37 8.22
N PRO A 15 -21.29 -1.75 9.25
CA PRO A 15 -20.67 -1.66 10.58
C PRO A 15 -20.28 -3.00 11.19
N GLU A 16 -21.06 -4.06 10.94
CA GLU A 16 -20.77 -5.43 11.40
C GLU A 16 -19.56 -6.07 10.71
N ASP A 17 -19.18 -5.59 9.53
CA ASP A 17 -18.03 -6.06 8.75
C ASP A 17 -16.78 -5.19 9.00
N MET A 18 -16.69 -4.59 10.20
CA MET A 18 -15.58 -3.70 10.58
C MET A 18 -14.99 -4.07 11.94
N VAL A 19 -13.67 -4.21 11.98
CA VAL A 19 -12.89 -4.22 13.22
C VAL A 19 -12.20 -2.87 13.38
N ILE A 20 -12.52 -2.16 14.46
CA ILE A 20 -11.94 -0.85 14.78
C ILE A 20 -11.14 -0.97 16.08
N LEU A 21 -9.86 -0.65 16.00
CA LEU A 21 -8.97 -0.62 17.15
C LEU A 21 -8.56 0.82 17.46
N THR A 22 -8.92 1.33 18.64
CA THR A 22 -8.50 2.66 19.13
C THR A 22 -8.16 2.59 20.62
N ASP A 23 -7.21 3.40 21.06
CA ASP A 23 -6.64 3.39 22.42
C ASP A 23 -7.52 4.10 23.47
N ASP A 24 -8.62 4.72 23.03
CA ASP A 24 -9.66 5.33 23.86
C ASP A 24 -10.86 4.40 24.15
N GLN A 25 -10.81 3.14 23.69
CA GLN A 25 -11.87 2.16 23.91
C GLN A 25 -11.80 1.50 25.29
N SER A 26 -12.97 1.23 25.87
CA SER A 26 -13.07 0.46 27.12
C SER A 26 -12.91 -1.04 26.93
N ASN A 27 -13.26 -1.59 25.76
CA ASN A 27 -13.12 -3.01 25.46
C ASN A 27 -11.64 -3.36 25.20
N PRO A 28 -11.01 -4.25 26.01
CA PRO A 28 -9.60 -4.62 25.83
C PRO A 28 -9.27 -5.26 24.49
N LEU A 29 -10.24 -5.89 23.82
CA LEU A 29 -10.06 -6.47 22.48
C LEU A 29 -10.06 -5.42 21.36
N SER A 30 -10.58 -4.22 21.64
CA SER A 30 -10.64 -3.07 20.74
C SER A 30 -9.47 -2.09 20.94
N VAL A 31 -8.53 -2.38 21.85
CA VAL A 31 -7.32 -1.58 22.04
C VAL A 31 -6.26 -2.03 21.01
N PRO A 32 -5.49 -1.13 20.36
CA PRO A 32 -4.50 -1.48 19.34
C PRO A 32 -3.20 -2.04 19.93
N LYS A 33 -3.31 -3.12 20.71
CA LYS A 33 -2.19 -3.96 21.17
C LYS A 33 -1.64 -4.79 20.01
N ARG A 34 -0.37 -5.18 20.07
CA ARG A 34 0.29 -5.96 19.00
C ARG A 34 -0.53 -7.18 18.58
N ASP A 35 -0.94 -7.99 19.55
CA ASP A 35 -1.71 -9.21 19.29
C ASP A 35 -3.12 -8.92 18.75
N ASN A 36 -3.74 -7.80 19.14
CA ASN A 36 -5.04 -7.38 18.63
C ASN A 36 -4.95 -6.94 17.16
N ILE A 37 -3.91 -6.17 16.82
CA ILE A 37 -3.65 -5.73 15.45
C ILE A 37 -3.40 -6.94 14.55
N LEU A 38 -2.50 -7.85 14.94
CA LEU A 38 -2.19 -9.04 14.15
C LEU A 38 -3.41 -9.96 13.96
N ARG A 39 -4.27 -10.08 14.98
CA ARG A 39 -5.53 -10.82 14.85
C ARG A 39 -6.49 -10.15 13.87
N ALA A 40 -6.63 -8.83 13.93
CA ALA A 40 -7.49 -8.07 13.03
C ALA A 40 -7.00 -8.15 11.58
N MET A 41 -5.68 -8.07 11.35
CA MET A 41 -5.07 -8.26 10.02
C MET A 41 -5.40 -9.66 9.46
N LYS A 42 -5.26 -10.71 10.28
CA LYS A 42 -5.62 -12.08 9.86
C LYS A 42 -7.11 -12.20 9.57
N TRP A 43 -7.97 -11.67 10.45
CA TRP A 43 -9.42 -11.67 10.26
C TRP A 43 -9.81 -10.98 8.95
N LEU A 44 -9.19 -9.84 8.62
CA LEU A 44 -9.50 -9.04 7.43
C LEU A 44 -9.37 -9.84 6.13
N VAL A 45 -8.37 -10.71 6.04
CA VAL A 45 -8.06 -11.46 4.82
C VAL A 45 -8.54 -12.91 4.83
N THR A 46 -9.04 -13.39 5.97
CA THR A 46 -9.48 -14.77 6.12
C THR A 46 -10.67 -15.02 5.20
N ASP A 47 -10.61 -16.12 4.46
CA ASP A 47 -11.65 -16.57 3.53
C ASP A 47 -12.02 -15.60 2.39
N ALA A 48 -11.19 -14.58 2.12
CA ALA A 48 -11.40 -13.66 1.01
C ALA A 48 -11.51 -14.41 -0.34
N GLN A 49 -12.47 -13.98 -1.15
CA GLN A 49 -12.79 -14.55 -2.45
C GLN A 49 -12.57 -13.52 -3.57
N PRO A 50 -12.33 -13.98 -4.81
CA PRO A 50 -12.23 -13.07 -5.95
C PRO A 50 -13.42 -12.10 -6.02
N ASN A 51 -13.12 -10.82 -6.24
CA ASN A 51 -14.04 -9.67 -6.24
C ASN A 51 -14.48 -9.16 -4.86
N ASP A 52 -13.99 -9.72 -3.76
CA ASP A 52 -14.11 -9.07 -2.45
C ASP A 52 -13.25 -7.79 -2.41
N SER A 53 -13.73 -6.78 -1.69
CA SER A 53 -13.03 -5.52 -1.48
C SER A 53 -12.77 -5.32 0.01
N LEU A 54 -11.50 -5.38 0.37
CA LEU A 54 -10.98 -5.24 1.72
C LEU A 54 -10.38 -3.84 1.89
N PHE A 55 -10.54 -3.27 3.08
CA PHE A 55 -9.99 -1.96 3.40
C PHE A 55 -9.21 -1.99 4.71
N PHE A 56 -7.96 -1.53 4.67
CA PHE A 56 -7.08 -1.39 5.83
C PHE A 56 -6.72 0.08 6.05
N HIS A 57 -6.85 0.57 7.28
CA HIS A 57 -6.41 1.91 7.66
C HIS A 57 -5.58 1.85 8.92
N PHE A 58 -4.38 2.44 8.86
CA PHE A 58 -3.54 2.66 10.03
C PHE A 58 -3.22 4.14 10.18
N SER A 59 -3.36 4.66 11.40
CA SER A 59 -2.94 6.02 11.76
C SER A 59 -2.26 5.96 13.12
N GLY A 60 -0.98 6.26 13.17
CA GLY A 60 -0.17 6.13 14.37
C GLY A 60 1.31 6.35 14.09
N HIS A 61 2.15 5.97 15.06
CA HIS A 61 3.60 6.03 14.86
C HIS A 61 4.06 4.96 13.88
N GLY A 62 4.96 5.37 12.99
CA GLY A 62 5.75 4.50 12.15
C GLY A 62 7.22 4.86 12.27
N GLY A 63 8.10 3.96 11.85
CA GLY A 63 9.54 4.11 11.95
C GLY A 63 10.25 2.99 11.20
N GLN A 64 11.58 3.03 11.19
CA GLN A 64 12.41 2.10 10.44
C GLN A 64 13.28 1.26 11.39
N VAL A 65 13.45 -0.03 11.09
CA VAL A 65 14.44 -0.89 11.73
C VAL A 65 15.40 -1.43 10.69
N ARG A 66 16.60 -1.84 11.11
CA ARG A 66 17.60 -2.34 10.16
C ARG A 66 17.14 -3.68 9.60
N ASP A 67 17.05 -3.76 8.28
CA ASP A 67 16.80 -4.98 7.54
C ASP A 67 17.93 -5.99 7.80
N LEU A 68 17.55 -7.22 8.15
CA LEU A 68 18.46 -8.32 8.46
C LEU A 68 18.52 -9.39 7.37
N ASP A 69 17.56 -9.44 6.44
CA ASP A 69 17.51 -10.45 5.39
C ASP A 69 17.89 -9.92 3.99
N GLY A 70 17.97 -8.59 3.87
CA GLY A 70 18.53 -7.89 2.72
C GLY A 70 17.54 -7.75 1.57
N ASP A 71 16.24 -7.81 1.82
CA ASP A 71 15.21 -7.66 0.81
C ASP A 71 14.80 -6.18 0.57
N GLU A 72 15.22 -5.27 1.45
CA GLU A 72 15.00 -3.83 1.32
C GLU A 72 16.19 -3.08 0.71
N ALA A 73 15.90 -2.26 -0.31
CA ALA A 73 16.93 -1.62 -1.12
C ALA A 73 17.61 -0.42 -0.43
N ASP A 74 17.06 0.09 0.68
CA ASP A 74 17.70 1.07 1.55
C ASP A 74 18.29 0.43 2.83
N GLY A 75 18.06 -0.87 3.03
CA GLY A 75 18.53 -1.65 4.18
C GLY A 75 17.73 -1.41 5.47
N TYR A 76 16.49 -0.93 5.36
CA TYR A 76 15.60 -0.74 6.51
C TYR A 76 14.17 -1.21 6.26
N ASP A 77 13.64 -2.00 7.20
CA ASP A 77 12.23 -2.41 7.24
C ASP A 77 11.37 -1.28 7.82
N GLU A 78 10.21 -1.05 7.22
CA GLU A 78 9.21 -0.15 7.76
C GLU A 78 8.40 -0.80 8.86
N THR A 79 8.02 -0.01 9.86
CA THR A 79 7.34 -0.54 11.05
C THR A 79 6.17 0.32 11.49
N ILE A 80 5.17 -0.34 12.07
CA ILE A 80 4.09 0.32 12.81
C ILE A 80 4.18 -0.02 14.30
N TYR A 81 3.72 0.91 15.14
CA TYR A 81 3.86 0.84 16.59
C TYR A 81 2.52 0.58 17.26
N PRO A 82 2.29 -0.63 17.79
CA PRO A 82 1.17 -0.91 18.70
C PRO A 82 1.26 -0.09 19.98
N VAL A 83 0.15 0.06 20.72
CA VAL A 83 0.17 0.82 21.99
C VAL A 83 1.10 0.19 23.05
N ASP A 84 1.33 -1.12 22.98
CA ASP A 84 2.20 -1.90 23.88
C ASP A 84 3.58 -2.20 23.28
N TYR A 85 4.01 -1.45 22.25
CA TYR A 85 5.28 -1.66 21.53
C TYR A 85 6.50 -1.71 22.47
N ALA A 86 6.50 -0.95 23.56
CA ALA A 86 7.61 -0.92 24.53
C ALA A 86 7.87 -2.29 25.18
N THR A 87 6.85 -3.15 25.25
CA THR A 87 6.95 -4.50 25.85
C THR A 87 6.81 -5.63 24.84
N LYS A 88 6.13 -5.39 23.70
CA LYS A 88 5.82 -6.40 22.68
C LYS A 88 6.56 -6.22 21.36
N GLY A 89 7.29 -5.12 21.20
CA GLY A 89 7.94 -4.74 19.95
C GLY A 89 6.98 -4.11 18.94
N HIS A 90 7.56 -3.60 17.86
CA HIS A 90 6.85 -3.10 16.69
C HIS A 90 6.36 -4.25 15.78
N ILE A 91 5.64 -3.90 14.72
CA ILE A 91 5.24 -4.81 13.64
C ILE A 91 5.94 -4.33 12.38
N VAL A 92 6.80 -5.19 11.81
CA VAL A 92 7.53 -4.95 10.55
C VAL A 92 6.62 -5.19 9.34
N ASP A 93 6.90 -4.51 8.23
CA ASP A 93 6.27 -4.64 6.92
C ASP A 93 6.27 -6.08 6.39
N ASP A 94 7.36 -6.82 6.53
CA ASP A 94 7.42 -8.24 6.15
C ASP A 94 6.27 -9.06 6.75
N LEU A 95 6.02 -8.84 8.04
CA LEU A 95 4.97 -9.54 8.77
C LEU A 95 3.59 -9.06 8.31
N MET A 96 3.44 -7.78 7.97
CA MET A 96 2.21 -7.25 7.41
C MET A 96 1.97 -7.81 6.00
N HIS A 97 3.00 -7.93 5.17
CA HIS A 97 2.95 -8.52 3.83
C HIS A 97 2.58 -10.01 3.90
N ASP A 98 3.26 -10.78 4.74
CA ASP A 98 2.99 -12.21 4.95
C ASP A 98 1.57 -12.48 5.43
N ILE A 99 1.00 -11.59 6.25
CA ILE A 99 -0.36 -11.74 6.76
C ILE A 99 -1.39 -11.22 5.75
N MET A 100 -1.21 -10.03 5.18
CA MET A 100 -2.29 -9.33 4.46
C MET A 100 -2.18 -9.39 2.93
N VAL A 101 -1.01 -9.69 2.36
CA VAL A 101 -0.80 -9.66 0.91
C VAL A 101 -0.65 -11.06 0.34
N LYS A 102 0.27 -11.84 0.91
CA LYS A 102 0.63 -13.18 0.43
C LYS A 102 -0.51 -14.20 0.40
N PRO A 103 -1.48 -14.21 1.35
CA PRO A 103 -2.57 -15.19 1.32
C PRO A 103 -3.69 -14.85 0.34
N LEU A 104 -3.71 -13.63 -0.22
CA LEU A 104 -4.83 -13.17 -1.04
C LEU A 104 -4.89 -13.88 -2.39
N LYS A 105 -6.11 -14.25 -2.80
CA LYS A 105 -6.37 -14.90 -4.08
C LYS A 105 -6.38 -13.89 -5.23
N PRO A 106 -6.13 -14.34 -6.47
CA PRO A 106 -6.31 -13.48 -7.64
C PRO A 106 -7.70 -12.83 -7.69
N GLY A 107 -7.74 -11.53 -7.96
CA GLY A 107 -8.98 -10.76 -8.03
C GLY A 107 -9.57 -10.29 -6.69
N VAL A 108 -8.96 -10.62 -5.55
CA VAL A 108 -9.29 -9.94 -4.28
C VAL A 108 -8.68 -8.53 -4.32
N ARG A 109 -9.46 -7.51 -3.93
CA ARG A 109 -8.97 -6.14 -3.73
C ARG A 109 -8.61 -5.91 -2.27
N LEU A 110 -7.41 -5.43 -1.98
CA LEU A 110 -7.06 -4.80 -0.70
C LEU A 110 -6.63 -3.35 -0.93
N THR A 111 -7.39 -2.40 -0.38
CA THR A 111 -7.01 -0.98 -0.35
C THR A 111 -6.51 -0.61 1.04
N ALA A 112 -5.24 -0.20 1.15
CA ALA A 112 -4.62 0.21 2.39
C ALA A 112 -4.32 1.71 2.42
N ILE A 113 -4.53 2.37 3.56
CA ILE A 113 -4.09 3.74 3.82
C ILE A 113 -3.23 3.76 5.08
N PHE A 114 -2.01 4.30 4.95
CA PHE A 114 -1.11 4.53 6.08
C PHE A 114 -0.93 6.03 6.33
N ASP A 115 -1.39 6.47 7.50
CA ASP A 115 -1.14 7.79 8.10
C ASP A 115 0.01 7.69 9.12
N SER A 116 1.16 7.18 8.70
CA SER A 116 2.38 7.09 9.51
C SER A 116 3.60 7.60 8.76
N CYS A 117 4.62 8.07 9.48
CA CYS A 117 5.90 8.40 8.88
C CYS A 117 6.58 7.11 8.41
N HIS A 118 7.33 7.16 7.31
CA HIS A 118 8.04 6.02 6.72
C HIS A 118 7.08 4.84 6.42
N SER A 119 6.10 5.09 5.55
CA SER A 119 5.09 4.08 5.17
C SER A 119 4.94 3.95 3.66
N GLY A 120 5.95 4.42 2.90
CA GLY A 120 5.99 4.29 1.44
C GLY A 120 5.91 2.83 0.98
N THR A 121 6.51 1.94 1.77
CA THR A 121 6.69 0.51 1.49
C THR A 121 6.10 -0.38 2.60
N ALA A 122 5.18 0.12 3.44
CA ALA A 122 4.64 -0.61 4.60
C ALA A 122 3.95 -1.97 4.34
N LEU A 123 3.77 -2.37 3.07
CA LEU A 123 3.25 -3.68 2.65
C LEU A 123 4.16 -4.34 1.61
N ASP A 124 5.40 -3.87 1.46
CA ASP A 124 6.40 -4.47 0.56
C ASP A 124 5.94 -4.59 -0.89
N LEU A 125 5.22 -3.57 -1.35
CA LEU A 125 4.62 -3.58 -2.68
C LEU A 125 5.65 -3.14 -3.75
N PRO A 126 5.89 -3.95 -4.81
CA PRO A 126 7.00 -3.72 -5.73
C PRO A 126 6.81 -2.52 -6.67
N PHE A 127 5.57 -2.08 -6.94
CA PHE A 127 5.30 -1.00 -7.89
C PHE A 127 4.93 0.29 -7.18
N VAL A 128 5.80 1.31 -7.21
CA VAL A 128 5.54 2.62 -6.59
C VAL A 128 5.39 3.71 -7.64
N TYR A 129 4.27 4.43 -7.59
CA TYR A 129 3.90 5.51 -8.50
C TYR A 129 4.03 6.87 -7.80
N SER A 130 4.65 7.83 -8.49
CA SER A 130 4.69 9.22 -8.05
C SER A 130 3.44 9.98 -8.49
N THR A 131 3.31 11.23 -8.04
CA THR A 131 2.17 12.10 -8.37
C THR A 131 2.00 12.39 -9.86
N SER A 132 3.04 12.24 -10.70
CA SER A 132 2.91 12.33 -12.16
C SER A 132 2.23 11.13 -12.80
N GLY A 133 1.87 10.09 -12.03
CA GLY A 133 1.38 8.81 -12.53
C GLY A 133 2.49 7.95 -13.15
N THR A 134 3.74 8.37 -13.01
CA THR A 134 4.90 7.64 -13.50
C THR A 134 5.39 6.68 -12.43
N LEU A 135 5.68 5.44 -12.83
CA LEU A 135 6.41 4.49 -11.99
C LEU A 135 7.76 5.12 -11.62
N LYS A 136 8.09 5.15 -10.33
CA LYS A 136 9.38 5.70 -9.89
C LYS A 136 10.51 4.82 -10.44
N GLU A 137 11.40 5.42 -11.24
CA GLU A 137 12.56 4.75 -11.85
C GLU A 137 13.51 4.09 -10.84
N GLN A 138 13.46 4.52 -9.58
CA GLN A 138 14.15 3.86 -8.48
C GLN A 138 13.63 2.44 -8.18
N ASN A 139 12.52 1.98 -8.78
CA ASN A 139 12.13 0.56 -8.79
C ASN A 139 12.38 -0.10 -10.16
N LEU A 140 12.84 0.64 -11.17
CA LEU A 140 13.16 0.08 -12.48
C LEU A 140 14.68 -0.19 -12.62
N PHE A 141 15.53 0.72 -12.14
CA PHE A 141 17.00 0.59 -12.18
C PHE A 141 17.59 -0.07 -10.93
N LYS A 142 16.86 -0.02 -9.82
CA LYS A 142 17.21 -0.65 -8.54
C LYS A 142 16.59 -2.05 -8.41
N GLU A 143 16.04 -2.55 -9.52
CA GLU A 143 15.32 -3.82 -9.60
C GLU A 143 15.54 -4.50 -10.99
N ALA A 144 16.27 -3.85 -11.90
CA ALA A 144 16.74 -4.40 -13.16
C ALA A 144 18.24 -4.11 -13.31
N GLY A 145 19.06 -5.01 -12.80
CA GLY A 145 20.39 -5.23 -13.36
C GLY A 145 20.27 -5.58 -14.84
N MET A 146 20.45 -4.59 -15.72
CA MET A 146 20.56 -4.67 -17.19
C MET A 146 19.74 -5.75 -17.91
N GLY A 147 18.59 -5.36 -18.49
CA GLY A 147 17.88 -6.23 -19.44
C GLY A 147 16.74 -5.63 -20.26
N ILE A 148 16.21 -4.45 -19.95
CA ILE A 148 15.03 -3.86 -20.64
C ILE A 148 15.36 -2.51 -21.28
N LEU A 149 16.41 -2.47 -22.11
CA LEU A 149 16.65 -1.37 -23.05
C LEU A 149 16.79 -1.97 -24.45
N GLY A 150 15.65 -2.38 -25.03
CA GLY A 150 15.63 -2.90 -26.40
C GLY A 150 14.41 -3.72 -26.77
N ALA A 151 13.20 -3.17 -26.69
CA ALA A 151 12.07 -3.69 -27.46
C ALA A 151 11.10 -2.56 -27.82
N VAL A 152 11.32 -2.08 -29.03
CA VAL A 152 10.66 -1.02 -29.79
C VAL A 152 9.14 -1.12 -29.85
N ALA A 153 8.50 0.06 -29.83
CA ALA A 153 7.22 0.46 -30.40
C ALA A 153 6.35 -0.61 -31.10
N GLN A 154 5.09 -0.74 -30.65
CA GLN A 154 3.89 -0.70 -31.51
C GLN A 154 2.58 -0.69 -30.67
N PRO A 155 1.56 0.11 -31.04
CA PRO A 155 0.28 0.12 -30.37
C PRO A 155 -0.65 -0.93 -30.99
N GLN A 156 -1.05 -1.95 -30.23
CA GLN A 156 -2.13 -2.84 -30.64
C GLN A 156 -3.18 -2.99 -29.54
N THR A 157 -4.42 -2.81 -29.98
CA THR A 157 -5.69 -2.83 -29.24
C THR A 157 -5.81 -4.03 -28.30
N LEU A 158 -5.90 -3.77 -26.98
CA LEU A 158 -6.08 -4.80 -25.96
C LEU A 158 -7.57 -5.16 -25.81
N THR A 159 -7.91 -6.36 -26.26
CA THR A 159 -9.19 -7.02 -25.95
C THR A 159 -9.16 -7.58 -24.53
N LEU A 160 -10.21 -7.29 -23.76
CA LEU A 160 -10.35 -7.55 -22.32
C LEU A 160 -10.25 -9.04 -21.89
N GLY A 161 -10.24 -9.98 -22.83
CA GLY A 161 -10.19 -11.43 -22.55
C GLY A 161 -8.79 -12.07 -22.48
N GLY A 162 -7.71 -11.35 -22.83
CA GLY A 162 -6.35 -11.91 -22.92
C GLY A 162 -5.35 -11.49 -21.83
N VAL A 163 -5.75 -10.59 -20.92
CA VAL A 163 -4.82 -9.91 -20.00
C VAL A 163 -4.30 -10.83 -18.89
N MET A 164 -5.00 -11.92 -18.57
CA MET A 164 -4.57 -12.86 -17.52
C MET A 164 -3.38 -13.74 -17.92
N GLN A 165 -3.12 -13.93 -19.22
CA GLN A 165 -2.07 -14.87 -19.68
C GLN A 165 -0.73 -14.17 -19.99
N GLY A 166 -0.77 -12.88 -20.33
CA GLY A 166 0.43 -12.10 -20.69
C GLY A 166 1.29 -11.64 -19.52
N THR A 167 0.73 -11.57 -18.31
CA THR A 167 1.47 -11.14 -17.10
C THR A 167 2.46 -12.20 -16.61
N PHE A 168 2.23 -13.48 -16.89
CA PHE A 168 3.10 -14.59 -16.48
C PHE A 168 4.29 -14.84 -17.43
N GLU A 169 4.17 -14.51 -18.72
CA GLU A 169 5.23 -14.78 -19.72
C GLU A 169 6.35 -13.74 -19.76
N PHE A 170 6.09 -12.50 -19.35
CA PHE A 170 7.09 -11.42 -19.39
C PHE A 170 8.25 -11.61 -18.38
N PHE A 171 8.07 -12.47 -17.37
CA PHE A 171 9.02 -12.64 -16.27
C PHE A 171 9.99 -13.82 -16.40
N ASN A 172 9.73 -14.77 -17.31
CA ASN A 172 10.50 -16.02 -17.40
C ASN A 172 11.82 -15.92 -18.19
N LYS A 173 12.23 -14.71 -18.59
CA LYS A 173 13.35 -14.53 -19.53
C LYS A 173 14.40 -13.53 -19.05
N ALA A 174 15.09 -13.85 -17.96
CA ALA A 174 16.43 -13.32 -17.68
C ALA A 174 17.15 -14.22 -16.66
N THR A 175 18.10 -15.00 -17.15
CA THR A 175 19.19 -15.55 -16.34
C THR A 175 20.38 -14.63 -16.49
N VAL A 176 20.80 -13.98 -15.39
CA VAL A 176 22.19 -13.64 -14.97
C VAL A 176 22.20 -12.32 -14.17
N GLY A 177 22.15 -12.43 -12.83
CA GLY A 177 22.90 -11.58 -11.88
C GLY A 177 22.21 -10.39 -11.20
N ARG A 178 21.58 -10.59 -10.03
CA ARG A 178 21.75 -9.87 -8.73
C ARG A 178 20.67 -10.33 -7.73
N GLY A 179 21.09 -10.97 -6.64
CA GLY A 179 20.24 -11.88 -5.86
C GLY A 179 19.23 -11.29 -4.86
N ALA A 180 19.26 -10.00 -4.52
CA ALA A 180 18.30 -9.38 -3.60
C ALA A 180 17.06 -8.87 -4.35
N GLU A 181 17.27 -8.07 -5.40
CA GLU A 181 16.24 -7.49 -6.26
C GLU A 181 15.37 -8.57 -6.97
N GLU A 182 16.00 -9.63 -7.49
CA GLU A 182 15.27 -10.76 -8.10
C GLU A 182 14.53 -11.63 -7.07
N ARG A 183 15.00 -11.66 -5.81
CA ARG A 183 14.32 -12.38 -4.72
C ARG A 183 13.10 -11.61 -4.27
N ALA A 184 13.24 -10.32 -3.97
CA ALA A 184 12.15 -9.43 -3.60
C ALA A 184 11.02 -9.48 -4.64
N LYS A 185 11.33 -9.39 -5.94
CA LYS A 185 10.33 -9.54 -7.02
C LYS A 185 9.60 -10.89 -7.02
N LYS A 186 10.28 -11.99 -6.70
CA LYS A 186 9.68 -13.32 -6.67
C LYS A 186 8.89 -13.59 -5.38
N THR A 187 9.28 -12.96 -4.27
CA THR A 187 8.66 -13.18 -2.95
C THR A 187 7.53 -12.21 -2.66
N LYS A 188 7.65 -10.95 -3.10
CA LYS A 188 6.71 -9.84 -2.85
C LYS A 188 5.65 -9.65 -3.95
N PHE A 189 5.72 -10.42 -5.04
CA PHE A 189 4.65 -10.44 -6.04
C PHE A 189 3.39 -11.12 -5.50
N SER A 190 2.23 -10.50 -5.70
CA SER A 190 0.92 -11.09 -5.39
C SER A 190 0.02 -11.02 -6.61
N PRO A 191 -0.71 -12.11 -6.95
CA PRO A 191 -1.70 -12.09 -8.01
C PRO A 191 -3.00 -11.37 -7.60
N ALA A 192 -3.14 -11.00 -6.33
CA ALA A 192 -4.24 -10.17 -5.84
C ALA A 192 -4.02 -8.68 -6.21
N ASP A 193 -5.09 -7.91 -6.17
CA ASP A 193 -5.09 -6.48 -6.45
C ASP A 193 -4.90 -5.72 -5.13
N VAL A 194 -3.66 -5.42 -4.77
CA VAL A 194 -3.31 -4.72 -3.53
C VAL A 194 -2.82 -3.32 -3.85
N ILE A 195 -3.44 -2.33 -3.22
CA ILE A 195 -3.20 -0.92 -3.44
C ILE A 195 -2.96 -0.23 -2.09
N GLN A 196 -1.86 0.48 -1.97
CA GLN A 196 -1.49 1.23 -0.78
C GLN A 196 -1.36 2.72 -1.08
N TRP A 197 -2.00 3.54 -0.26
CA TRP A 197 -1.81 4.99 -0.23
C TRP A 197 -1.05 5.40 1.03
N SER A 198 0.01 6.18 0.87
CA SER A 198 0.79 6.68 2.01
C SER A 198 1.37 8.07 1.75
N GLY A 199 1.59 8.82 2.84
CA GLY A 199 2.21 10.14 2.80
C GLY A 199 3.68 10.08 3.18
N SER A 200 4.59 10.29 2.23
CA SER A 200 6.03 10.35 2.52
C SER A 200 6.48 11.78 2.80
N LYS A 201 7.34 12.00 3.79
CA LYS A 201 8.07 13.27 3.95
C LYS A 201 9.40 13.20 3.19
N ASP A 202 9.80 14.29 2.53
CA ASP A 202 11.13 14.41 1.90
C ASP A 202 12.25 14.64 2.92
N SER A 203 11.93 15.16 4.11
CA SER A 203 12.88 15.40 5.20
C SER A 203 12.49 14.57 6.43
N GLN A 204 13.40 13.69 6.84
CA GLN A 204 13.26 12.68 7.90
C GLN A 204 13.15 13.26 9.33
N THR A 205 12.71 14.51 9.51
CA THR A 205 12.63 15.12 10.85
C THR A 205 11.24 14.89 11.44
N SER A 206 11.17 13.95 12.38
CA SER A 206 9.99 13.49 13.14
C SER A 206 9.37 14.52 14.10
N ALA A 207 9.72 15.80 13.96
CA ALA A 207 9.28 16.84 14.88
C ALA A 207 7.90 17.39 14.47
N ASP A 208 6.90 17.06 15.30
CA ASP A 208 5.69 17.86 15.52
C ASP A 208 4.64 18.01 14.39
N ASP A 209 4.23 16.92 13.72
CA ASP A 209 2.87 16.89 13.15
C ASP A 209 1.88 16.38 14.21
N LYS A 210 1.41 17.28 15.08
CA LYS A 210 0.35 17.03 16.08
C LYS A 210 -1.04 16.77 15.47
N GLY A 211 -1.12 16.47 14.18
CA GLY A 211 -2.35 16.27 13.43
C GLY A 211 -2.30 15.01 12.58
N GLY A 212 -2.21 13.83 13.21
CA GLY A 212 -2.32 12.54 12.52
C GLY A 212 -3.56 12.48 11.59
N GLY A 213 -3.50 11.62 10.57
CA GLY A 213 -4.60 11.47 9.62
C GLY A 213 -4.55 12.39 8.40
N VAL A 214 -3.40 12.97 8.05
CA VAL A 214 -3.27 13.90 6.90
C VAL A 214 -3.65 13.22 5.58
N MET A 215 -3.13 12.01 5.32
CA MET A 215 -3.39 11.25 4.10
C MET A 215 -4.85 10.80 4.04
N SER A 216 -5.38 10.18 5.09
CA SER A 216 -6.78 9.74 5.09
C SER A 216 -7.77 10.90 4.96
N ARG A 217 -7.48 12.06 5.57
CA ARG A 217 -8.30 13.27 5.40
C ARG A 217 -8.29 13.79 3.97
N ALA A 218 -7.11 13.87 3.35
CA ALA A 218 -6.98 14.27 1.95
C ALA A 218 -7.72 13.28 1.05
N PHE A 219 -7.51 11.98 1.24
CA PHE A 219 -8.16 10.89 0.51
C PHE A 219 -9.68 10.99 0.56
N ILE A 220 -10.26 11.07 1.75
CA ILE A 220 -11.71 11.24 1.95
C ILE A 220 -12.20 12.50 1.22
N LYS A 221 -11.49 13.62 1.35
CA LYS A 221 -11.89 14.91 0.77
C LYS A 221 -11.85 14.88 -0.77
N CYS A 222 -10.83 14.27 -1.36
CA CYS A 222 -10.71 14.12 -2.81
C CYS A 222 -11.86 13.29 -3.37
N LEU A 223 -12.14 12.11 -2.79
CA LEU A 223 -13.22 11.23 -3.26
C LEU A 223 -14.61 11.77 -2.95
N SER A 224 -14.77 12.52 -1.86
CA SER A 224 -16.05 13.19 -1.55
C SER A 224 -16.36 14.32 -2.53
N ARG A 225 -15.33 14.97 -3.10
CA ARG A 225 -15.50 16.04 -4.13
C ARG A 225 -15.72 15.47 -5.51
N ASN A 226 -14.94 14.44 -5.87
CA ASN A 226 -15.08 13.73 -7.13
C ASN A 226 -14.86 12.24 -6.90
N PRO A 227 -15.92 11.42 -6.86
CA PRO A 227 -15.79 9.97 -6.66
C PRO A 227 -15.28 9.25 -7.91
N ASN A 228 -15.38 9.86 -9.09
CA ASN A 228 -15.01 9.26 -10.37
C ASN A 228 -13.65 9.82 -10.83
N GLN A 229 -12.59 9.26 -10.28
CA GLN A 229 -11.21 9.64 -10.61
C GLN A 229 -10.44 8.44 -11.12
N SER A 230 -9.59 8.64 -12.13
CA SER A 230 -8.51 7.69 -12.40
C SER A 230 -7.49 7.69 -11.27
N TYR A 231 -6.64 6.65 -11.17
CA TYR A 231 -5.54 6.63 -10.19
C TYR A 231 -4.63 7.85 -10.34
N LYS A 232 -4.32 8.26 -11.57
CA LYS A 232 -3.55 9.46 -11.89
C LYS A 232 -4.26 10.74 -11.43
N GLN A 233 -5.56 10.84 -11.67
CA GLN A 233 -6.35 11.97 -11.19
C GLN A 233 -6.40 12.02 -9.66
N MET A 234 -6.54 10.86 -9.00
CA MET A 234 -6.53 10.76 -7.55
C MET A 234 -5.19 11.18 -6.96
N LEU A 235 -4.07 10.73 -7.54
CA LEU A 235 -2.72 11.18 -7.17
C LEU A 235 -2.54 12.70 -7.28
N ASN A 236 -3.03 13.29 -8.37
CA ASN A 236 -2.99 14.74 -8.58
C ASN A 236 -3.88 15.47 -7.55
N SER A 237 -5.12 15.02 -7.35
CA SER A 237 -6.04 15.60 -6.37
C SER A 237 -5.49 15.55 -4.95
N LEU A 238 -4.86 14.42 -4.57
CA LEU A 238 -4.18 14.27 -3.28
C LEU A 238 -3.01 15.23 -3.18
N ARG A 239 -2.19 15.35 -4.22
CA ARG A 239 -1.07 16.29 -4.26
C ARG A 239 -1.54 17.71 -4.04
N ASP A 240 -2.56 18.16 -4.78
CA ASP A 240 -3.10 19.52 -4.70
C ASP A 240 -3.73 19.80 -3.33
N GLU A 241 -4.33 18.79 -2.70
CA GLU A 241 -4.88 18.96 -1.36
C GLU A 241 -3.77 19.11 -0.29
N LEU A 242 -2.65 18.43 -0.48
CA LEU A 242 -1.52 18.43 0.45
C LEU A 242 -0.53 19.59 0.22
N ASP A 243 -0.39 20.05 -1.02
CA ASP A 243 0.60 21.05 -1.43
C ASP A 243 0.43 22.37 -0.68
N GLY A 244 1.55 22.95 -0.26
CA GLY A 244 1.61 24.19 0.54
C GLY A 244 1.07 24.09 1.98
N LYS A 245 0.38 22.99 2.35
CA LYS A 245 -0.16 22.79 3.71
C LYS A 245 0.61 21.76 4.52
N TYR A 246 1.16 20.75 3.84
CA TYR A 246 1.86 19.63 4.45
C TYR A 246 3.14 19.32 3.69
N SER A 247 4.17 18.85 4.39
CA SER A 247 5.42 18.36 3.77
C SER A 247 5.29 16.95 3.18
N GLN A 248 4.15 16.28 3.43
CA GLN A 248 3.87 14.96 2.91
C GLN A 248 3.54 15.00 1.41
N LYS A 249 4.16 14.11 0.66
CA LYS A 249 3.83 13.81 -0.73
C LYS A 249 3.06 12.50 -0.81
N PRO A 250 1.93 12.46 -1.54
CA PRO A 250 1.19 11.22 -1.71
C PRO A 250 1.99 10.26 -2.59
N GLN A 251 1.97 8.99 -2.18
CA GLN A 251 2.51 7.87 -2.94
C GLN A 251 1.44 6.79 -3.07
N LEU A 252 1.51 6.08 -4.19
CA LEU A 252 0.68 4.94 -4.51
C LEU A 252 1.60 3.74 -4.74
N SER A 253 1.42 2.66 -3.98
CA SER A 253 2.17 1.42 -4.14
C SER A 253 1.21 0.27 -4.48
N CYS A 254 1.62 -0.66 -5.35
CA CYS A 254 0.77 -1.72 -5.89
C CYS A 254 1.48 -3.07 -5.97
N SER A 255 0.74 -4.18 -5.85
CA SER A 255 1.25 -5.55 -6.01
C SER A 255 1.57 -5.92 -7.46
N HIS A 256 0.98 -5.21 -8.43
CA HIS A 256 1.14 -5.46 -9.86
C HIS A 256 1.26 -4.15 -10.64
N PRO A 257 1.74 -4.18 -11.91
CA PRO A 257 1.68 -3.02 -12.79
C PRO A 257 0.25 -2.50 -12.89
N LEU A 258 0.09 -1.21 -12.70
CA LEU A 258 -1.18 -0.51 -12.72
C LEU A 258 -1.23 0.47 -13.90
N ASP A 259 -2.29 0.35 -14.71
CA ASP A 259 -2.66 1.40 -15.65
C ASP A 259 -3.32 2.55 -14.87
N THR A 260 -2.58 3.64 -14.72
CA THR A 260 -3.02 4.78 -13.89
C THR A 260 -4.17 5.59 -14.49
N ASP A 261 -4.53 5.34 -15.76
CA ASP A 261 -5.68 5.98 -16.41
C ASP A 261 -7.00 5.25 -16.11
N LEU A 262 -6.95 4.04 -15.55
CA LEU A 262 -8.14 3.33 -15.04
C LEU A 262 -8.77 4.07 -13.86
N LEU A 263 -10.09 3.93 -13.74
CA LEU A 263 -10.85 4.47 -12.61
C LEU A 263 -10.44 3.77 -11.30
N PHE A 264 -10.20 4.58 -10.27
CA PHE A 264 -10.07 4.11 -8.90
C PHE A 264 -11.44 3.69 -8.39
N ILE A 265 -11.54 2.46 -7.92
CA ILE A 265 -12.75 1.87 -7.33
C ILE A 265 -12.42 1.27 -5.96
N MET A 266 -13.41 1.13 -5.09
CA MET A 266 -13.33 0.44 -3.80
C MET A 266 -14.60 -0.34 -3.55
#